data_AF-A0A0F9HFZ8-F1
#
_entry.id   AF-A0A0F9HFZ8-F1
#
_cell.length_a   1.000
_cell.length_b   1.000
_cell.length_c   1.000
_cell.angle_alpha   90.00
_cell.angle_beta   90.00
_cell.angle_gamma   90.00
#
_symmetry.space_group_name_H-M   'P 1'
#
loop_
_entity.id
_entity.type
_entity.pdbx_description
1 polymer ?
#
loop_
_entity_poly.entity_id
_entity_poly.type
_entity_poly.pdbx_seq_one_letter_code
_entity_poly.pdbx_strand_id
1 'polypeptide(L)'
;MSSIKATPFKELEEQWEGMLHKFAQWNTGMEREDLYQELRLLLFRAQQLFNPSAGAAFSTYLYNGCLNKVRKLEAQVKRVKSRVPPEALSPICMDDECLGRCAHVQLSLTDDVEALEIVAHASFEARWIAALVMRGEGRRRDWAEFGMTPEQIKSGVKELKGLLRPS
;
A
#
# COMPACT_ATOMS: atom_id res chain seq x y z
N MET A 1 4.64 40.20 19.53
CA MET A 1 4.56 38.96 18.73
C MET A 1 5.70 38.08 19.18
N SER A 2 5.43 36.91 19.79
CA SER A 2 6.50 35.94 20.09
C SER A 2 7.27 35.61 18.83
N SER A 3 8.60 35.70 18.91
CA SER A 3 9.46 35.26 17.81
C SER A 3 9.27 33.77 17.63
N ILE A 4 8.78 33.31 16.47
CA ILE A 4 8.66 31.89 16.11
C ILE A 4 9.97 31.13 16.42
N LYS A 5 11.12 31.80 16.30
CA LYS A 5 12.45 31.24 16.61
C LYS A 5 12.69 30.97 18.08
N ALA A 6 12.00 31.68 18.97
CA ALA A 6 12.14 31.55 20.42
C ALA A 6 11.14 30.54 21.03
N THR A 7 10.07 30.19 20.30
CA THR A 7 9.10 29.18 20.74
C THR A 7 9.76 27.81 20.82
N PRO A 8 9.60 27.04 21.92
CA PRO A 8 10.05 25.66 21.97
C PRO A 8 9.45 24.83 20.83
N PHE A 9 10.26 23.96 20.21
CA PHE A 9 9.79 23.18 19.06
C PHE A 9 8.56 22.33 19.37
N LYS A 10 8.46 21.78 20.59
CA LYS A 10 7.32 20.97 21.02
C LYS A 10 6.00 21.77 20.98
N GLU A 11 6.01 23.01 21.48
CA GLU A 11 4.82 23.89 21.43
C GLU A 11 4.46 24.26 19.99
N LEU A 12 5.48 24.49 19.15
CA LEU A 12 5.28 24.77 17.74
C LEU A 12 4.69 23.55 17.00
N GLU A 13 5.17 22.35 17.31
CA GLU A 13 4.65 21.11 16.77
C GLU A 13 3.19 20.89 17.14
N GLU A 14 2.84 21.02 18.42
CA GLU A 14 1.44 20.95 18.88
C GLU A 14 0.55 21.99 18.18
N GLN A 15 1.07 23.20 17.95
CA GLN A 15 0.33 24.26 17.23
C GLN A 15 0.01 23.89 15.78
N TRP A 16 0.92 23.20 15.07
CA TRP A 16 0.79 22.93 13.64
C TRP A 16 0.44 21.47 13.31
N GLU A 17 0.35 20.60 14.30
CA GLU A 17 0.07 19.16 14.19
C GLU A 17 -1.09 18.86 13.24
N GLY A 18 -2.23 19.53 13.43
CA GLY A 18 -3.41 19.31 12.60
C GLY A 18 -3.19 19.65 11.11
N MET A 19 -2.33 20.62 10.79
CA MET A 19 -1.95 20.91 9.41
C MET A 19 -1.01 19.84 8.86
N LEU A 20 -0.01 19.43 9.64
CA LEU A 20 0.94 18.39 9.23
C LEU A 20 0.23 17.06 8.96
N HIS A 21 -0.73 16.66 9.81
CA HIS A 21 -1.55 15.47 9.58
C HIS A 21 -2.34 15.52 8.28
N LYS A 22 -2.96 16.67 7.95
CA LYS A 22 -3.69 16.84 6.68
C LYS A 22 -2.79 16.64 5.47
N PHE A 23 -1.55 17.13 5.51
CA PHE A 23 -0.58 16.88 4.44
C PHE A 23 -0.06 15.44 4.44
N ALA A 24 0.13 14.82 5.61
CA ALA A 24 0.56 13.43 5.73
C ALA A 24 -0.46 12.43 5.15
N GLN A 25 -1.74 12.79 5.10
CA GLN A 25 -2.80 12.00 4.45
C GLN A 25 -2.76 12.04 2.92
N TRP A 26 -1.92 12.88 2.30
CA TRP A 26 -1.84 12.95 0.85
C TRP A 26 -1.18 11.69 0.29
N ASN A 27 -1.76 11.17 -0.79
CA ASN A 27 -1.23 9.98 -1.48
C ASN A 27 0.03 10.33 -2.27
N THR A 28 1.18 10.27 -1.60
CA THR A 28 2.51 10.47 -2.20
C THR A 28 3.16 9.16 -2.67
N GLY A 29 2.55 8.02 -2.33
CA GLY A 29 3.16 6.70 -2.47
C GLY A 29 4.21 6.37 -1.40
N MET A 30 4.36 7.20 -0.35
CA MET A 30 5.10 6.90 0.88
C MET A 30 4.15 6.51 2.01
N GLU A 31 4.66 5.84 3.04
CA GLU A 31 3.92 5.59 4.27
C GLU A 31 3.59 6.93 4.97
N ARG A 32 2.42 6.98 5.62
CA ARG A 32 1.92 8.19 6.29
C ARG A 32 2.89 8.71 7.35
N GLU A 33 3.44 7.81 8.16
CA GLU A 33 4.34 8.17 9.27
C GLU A 33 5.68 8.74 8.76
N ASP A 34 6.23 8.18 7.69
CA ASP A 34 7.42 8.71 7.03
C ASP A 34 7.18 10.12 6.49
N LEU A 35 6.03 10.32 5.82
CA LEU A 35 5.67 11.64 5.30
C LEU A 35 5.48 12.65 6.44
N TYR A 36 4.83 12.24 7.53
CA TYR A 36 4.66 13.08 8.71
C TYR A 36 6.00 13.48 9.33
N GLN A 37 6.95 12.55 9.44
CA GLN A 37 8.30 12.83 9.96
C GLN A 37 9.05 13.85 9.07
N GLU A 38 8.96 13.73 7.76
CA GLU A 38 9.53 14.70 6.82
C GLU A 38 8.91 16.10 6.96
N LEU A 39 7.61 16.18 7.26
CA LEU A 39 6.90 17.43 7.51
C LEU A 39 7.28 18.05 8.85
N ARG A 40 7.54 17.26 9.90
CA ARG A 40 8.09 17.74 11.18
C ARG A 40 9.50 18.33 11.01
N LEU A 41 10.36 17.66 10.26
CA LEU A 41 11.69 18.18 9.91
C LEU A 41 11.60 19.49 9.11
N LEU A 42 10.61 19.61 8.23
CA LEU A 42 10.33 20.85 7.52
C LEU A 42 9.87 21.95 8.49
N LEU A 43 8.97 21.67 9.43
CA LEU A 43 8.55 22.63 10.45
C LEU A 43 9.75 23.16 11.26
N PHE A 44 10.63 22.26 11.69
CA PHE A 44 11.85 22.62 12.43
C PHE A 44 12.76 23.56 11.61
N ARG A 45 12.96 23.26 10.32
CA ARG A 45 13.72 24.14 9.42
C ARG A 45 13.00 25.46 9.16
N ALA A 46 11.68 25.42 8.98
CA ALA A 46 10.87 26.59 8.75
C ALA A 46 10.97 27.56 9.93
N GLN A 47 10.95 27.03 11.15
CA GLN A 47 11.16 27.81 12.38
C GLN A 47 12.48 28.58 12.34
N GLN A 48 13.59 27.91 12.01
CA GLN A 48 14.93 28.51 12.01
C GLN A 48 15.10 29.57 10.90
N LEU A 49 14.55 29.29 9.73
CA LEU A 49 14.77 30.07 8.51
C LEU A 49 13.72 31.16 8.27
N PHE A 50 12.61 31.16 9.01
CA PHE A 50 11.56 32.14 8.82
C PHE A 50 12.09 33.57 9.03
N ASN A 51 11.77 34.43 8.07
CA ASN A 51 12.11 35.85 8.08
C ASN A 51 10.81 36.68 8.15
N PRO A 52 10.46 37.24 9.32
CA PRO A 52 9.27 38.08 9.47
C PRO A 52 9.29 39.33 8.58
N SER A 53 10.47 39.84 8.23
CA SER A 53 10.63 41.04 7.38
C SER A 53 10.27 40.80 5.92
N ALA A 54 10.09 39.54 5.50
CA ALA A 54 9.67 39.19 4.14
C ALA A 54 8.18 39.45 3.87
N GLY A 55 7.39 39.89 4.87
CA GLY A 55 6.00 40.31 4.70
C GLY A 55 4.96 39.18 4.64
N ALA A 56 5.38 37.91 4.70
CA ALA A 56 4.48 36.75 4.77
C ALA A 56 4.30 36.27 6.21
N ALA A 57 3.07 35.86 6.55
CA ALA A 57 2.81 35.17 7.82
C ALA A 57 3.50 33.79 7.85
N PHE A 58 3.90 33.35 9.04
CA PHE A 58 4.54 32.04 9.22
C PHE A 58 3.67 30.89 8.72
N SER A 59 2.35 30.96 8.93
CA SER A 59 1.38 29.98 8.46
C SER A 59 1.44 29.79 6.93
N THR A 60 1.46 30.89 6.18
CA THR A 60 1.57 30.89 4.72
C THR A 60 2.91 30.33 4.26
N TYR A 61 3.99 30.75 4.92
CA TYR A 61 5.34 30.24 4.64
C TYR A 61 5.42 28.73 4.85
N LEU A 62 4.94 28.24 6.00
CA LEU A 62 4.91 26.82 6.34
C LEU A 62 4.04 26.02 5.37
N TYR A 63 2.81 26.48 5.10
CA TYR A 63 1.90 25.81 4.17
C TYR A 63 2.53 25.62 2.79
N ASN A 64 3.14 26.67 2.23
CA ASN A 64 3.83 26.59 0.95
C ASN A 64 5.03 25.62 1.01
N GLY A 65 5.76 25.62 2.12
CA GLY A 65 6.83 24.65 2.38
C GLY A 65 6.34 23.20 2.35
N CYS A 66 5.26 22.91 3.07
CA CYS A 66 4.63 21.58 3.12
C CYS A 66 4.16 21.14 1.73
N LEU A 67 3.43 22.00 1.02
CA LEU A 67 2.93 21.72 -0.32
C LEU A 67 4.06 21.39 -1.31
N ASN A 68 5.13 22.19 -1.29
CA ASN A 68 6.29 21.97 -2.15
C ASN A 68 7.04 20.68 -1.79
N LYS A 69 7.16 20.37 -0.49
CA LYS A 69 7.80 19.15 0.01
C LYS A 69 7.05 17.90 -0.44
N VAL A 70 5.73 17.88 -0.26
CA VAL A 70 4.86 16.76 -0.64
C VAL A 70 4.95 16.50 -2.14
N ARG A 71 4.82 17.55 -2.98
CA ARG A 71 4.96 17.43 -4.44
C ARG A 71 6.34 16.93 -4.87
N LYS A 72 7.41 17.39 -4.21
CA LYS A 72 8.77 16.95 -4.49
C LYS A 72 8.95 15.45 -4.18
N LEU A 73 8.42 14.99 -3.05
CA LEU A 73 8.46 13.58 -2.65
C LEU A 73 7.67 12.71 -3.61
N GLU A 74 6.44 13.12 -3.97
CA GLU A 74 5.63 12.41 -4.96
C GLU A 74 6.38 12.26 -6.30
N ALA A 75 6.97 13.35 -6.80
CA ALA A 75 7.77 13.31 -8.03
C ALA A 75 9.01 12.42 -7.89
N GLN A 76 9.64 12.38 -6.71
CA GLN A 76 10.78 11.52 -6.44
C GLN A 76 10.38 10.04 -6.43
N VAL A 77 9.30 9.67 -5.73
CA VAL A 77 8.78 8.29 -5.70
C VAL A 77 8.44 7.82 -7.11
N LYS A 78 7.73 8.64 -7.90
CA LYS A 78 7.42 8.32 -9.30
C LYS A 78 8.68 8.06 -10.13
N ARG A 79 9.70 8.90 -10.00
CA ARG A 79 10.99 8.74 -10.70
C ARG A 79 11.79 7.52 -10.24
N VAL A 80 11.74 7.18 -8.96
CA VAL A 80 12.44 5.98 -8.44
C VAL A 80 11.72 4.74 -8.94
N LYS A 81 10.39 4.67 -8.81
CA LYS A 81 9.59 3.54 -9.31
C LYS A 81 9.79 3.32 -10.82
N SER A 82 9.91 4.38 -11.62
CA SER A 82 10.17 4.25 -13.06
C SER A 82 11.57 3.73 -13.41
N ARG A 83 12.52 3.75 -12.48
CA ARG A 83 13.90 3.27 -12.69
C ARG A 83 14.13 1.85 -12.22
N VAL A 84 13.27 1.33 -11.34
CA VAL A 84 13.35 -0.06 -10.91
C VAL A 84 12.69 -0.90 -12.00
N PRO A 85 13.42 -1.83 -12.64
CA PRO A 85 12.81 -2.75 -13.59
C PRO A 85 11.67 -3.51 -12.91
N PRO A 86 10.49 -3.65 -13.55
CA PRO A 86 9.37 -4.41 -12.98
C PRO A 86 9.78 -5.83 -12.53
N GLU A 87 10.75 -6.43 -13.22
CA GLU A 87 11.31 -7.76 -12.92
C GLU A 87 12.02 -7.80 -11.57
N ALA A 88 12.61 -6.68 -11.13
CA ALA A 88 13.26 -6.55 -9.82
C ALA A 88 12.26 -6.29 -8.68
N LEU A 89 11.02 -5.91 -9.01
CA LEU A 89 9.90 -5.82 -8.06
C LEU A 89 9.10 -7.12 -7.99
N SER A 90 9.41 -8.09 -8.86
CA SER A 90 8.79 -9.41 -8.81
C SER A 90 9.24 -10.12 -7.53
N PRO A 91 8.33 -10.78 -6.79
CA PRO A 91 8.71 -11.61 -5.66
C PRO A 91 9.81 -12.59 -6.07
N ILE A 92 10.86 -12.69 -5.27
CA ILE A 92 11.92 -13.68 -5.46
C ILE A 92 11.26 -15.03 -5.16
N CYS A 93 10.91 -15.75 -6.22
CA CYS A 93 10.47 -17.13 -6.13
C CYS A 93 11.67 -17.93 -5.61
N MET A 94 11.59 -18.45 -4.38
CA MET A 94 12.52 -19.48 -3.95
C MET A 94 11.96 -20.78 -4.54
N ASP A 95 12.75 -21.37 -5.45
CA ASP A 95 12.63 -22.69 -6.11
C ASP A 95 12.23 -22.69 -7.60
N ASP A 96 13.10 -23.35 -8.38
CA ASP A 96 13.24 -23.35 -9.85
C ASP A 96 12.12 -24.07 -10.65
N GLU A 97 10.96 -24.39 -10.05
CA GLU A 97 9.89 -25.14 -10.72
C GLU A 97 8.59 -24.35 -10.97
N CYS A 98 8.69 -23.04 -11.23
CA CYS A 98 7.53 -22.22 -11.59
C CYS A 98 7.54 -21.81 -13.08
N LEU A 99 7.30 -22.78 -13.97
CA LEU A 99 6.82 -22.52 -15.33
C LEU A 99 5.34 -22.13 -15.28
N GLY A 100 5.07 -20.88 -14.93
CA GLY A 100 3.71 -20.33 -14.95
C GLY A 100 3.61 -19.18 -13.97
N ARG A 101 3.21 -18.01 -14.49
CA ARG A 101 2.94 -16.77 -13.74
C ARG A 101 2.53 -17.08 -12.30
N CYS A 102 3.34 -16.65 -11.33
CA CYS A 102 3.16 -16.96 -9.91
C CYS A 102 1.70 -16.80 -9.49
N ALA A 103 0.98 -17.91 -9.44
CA ALA A 103 -0.36 -17.99 -8.91
C ALA A 103 -0.28 -18.34 -7.43
N HIS A 104 0.55 -17.61 -6.67
CA HIS A 104 0.25 -17.44 -5.25
C HIS A 104 -0.95 -16.49 -5.18
N VAL A 105 -2.13 -17.02 -5.49
CA VAL A 105 -3.35 -16.38 -5.06
C VAL A 105 -3.42 -16.61 -3.56
N GLN A 106 -2.78 -15.72 -2.81
CA GLN A 106 -2.99 -15.66 -1.38
C GLN A 106 -4.46 -15.30 -1.17
N LEU A 107 -5.19 -16.29 -0.70
CA LEU A 107 -6.51 -16.16 -0.09
C LEU A 107 -6.58 -14.96 0.88
N SER A 108 -5.46 -14.55 1.49
CA SER A 108 -5.37 -13.39 2.40
C SER A 108 -5.64 -12.02 1.77
N LEU A 109 -5.93 -11.92 0.46
CA LEU A 109 -6.33 -10.65 -0.18
C LEU A 109 -7.85 -10.40 -0.14
N THR A 110 -8.64 -11.33 0.37
CA THR A 110 -10.09 -11.17 0.54
C THR A 110 -10.43 -10.87 1.99
N ASP A 111 -11.15 -9.78 2.26
CA ASP A 111 -11.64 -9.41 3.60
C ASP A 111 -12.78 -10.33 4.11
N ASP A 112 -13.22 -11.29 3.29
CA ASP A 112 -14.28 -12.26 3.63
C ASP A 112 -13.71 -13.42 4.46
N VAL A 113 -13.63 -13.20 5.77
CA VAL A 113 -13.11 -14.18 6.74
C VAL A 113 -13.93 -15.49 6.73
N GLU A 114 -15.24 -15.41 6.46
CA GLU A 114 -16.13 -16.58 6.41
C GLU A 114 -15.80 -17.48 5.21
N ALA A 115 -15.57 -16.88 4.04
CA ALA A 115 -15.09 -17.60 2.86
C ALA A 115 -13.71 -18.24 3.09
N LEU A 116 -12.84 -17.61 3.88
CA LEU A 116 -11.52 -18.15 4.21
C LEU A 116 -11.59 -19.37 5.13
N GLU A 117 -12.47 -19.34 6.13
CA GLU A 117 -12.67 -20.45 7.07
C GLU A 117 -13.21 -21.70 6.38
N ILE A 118 -14.16 -21.54 5.44
CA ILE A 118 -14.77 -22.66 4.69
C ILE A 118 -13.72 -23.45 3.90
N VAL A 119 -12.71 -22.76 3.33
CA VAL A 119 -11.74 -23.38 2.42
C VAL A 119 -10.39 -23.65 3.13
N ALA A 120 -10.22 -23.25 4.40
CA ALA A 120 -8.98 -23.42 5.16
C ALA A 120 -8.53 -24.88 5.27
N HIS A 121 -9.49 -25.82 5.36
CA HIS A 121 -9.22 -27.25 5.47
C HIS A 121 -9.36 -28.02 4.15
N ALA A 122 -9.57 -27.32 3.04
CA ALA A 122 -9.73 -27.94 1.73
C ALA A 122 -8.37 -28.33 1.10
N SER A 123 -8.42 -29.24 0.13
CA SER A 123 -7.28 -29.60 -0.70
C SER A 123 -6.63 -28.38 -1.37
N PHE A 124 -5.40 -28.55 -1.81
CA PHE A 124 -4.68 -27.50 -2.53
C PHE A 124 -5.44 -27.08 -3.80
N GLU A 125 -5.99 -28.05 -4.55
CA GLU A 125 -6.76 -27.81 -5.76
C GLU A 125 -8.04 -27.01 -5.48
N ALA A 126 -8.75 -27.33 -4.39
CA ALA A 126 -9.94 -26.60 -3.97
C ALA A 126 -9.60 -25.17 -3.53
N ARG A 127 -8.54 -24.98 -2.73
CA ARG A 127 -8.07 -23.66 -2.31
C ARG A 127 -7.64 -22.80 -3.49
N TRP A 128 -6.91 -23.37 -4.45
CA TRP A 128 -6.43 -22.65 -5.61
C TRP A 128 -7.58 -22.18 -6.51
N ILE A 129 -8.56 -23.04 -6.77
CA ILE A 129 -9.75 -22.68 -7.56
C ILE A 129 -10.58 -21.62 -6.84
N ALA A 130 -10.80 -21.75 -5.53
CA ALA A 130 -11.53 -20.75 -4.75
C ALA A 130 -10.86 -19.37 -4.84
N ALA A 131 -9.54 -19.34 -4.71
CA ALA A 131 -8.76 -18.13 -4.80
C ALA A 131 -8.87 -17.47 -6.20
N LEU A 132 -8.79 -18.27 -7.27
CA LEU A 132 -8.99 -17.79 -8.65
C LEU A 132 -10.40 -17.24 -8.89
N VAL A 133 -11.42 -17.92 -8.35
CA VAL A 133 -12.81 -17.47 -8.43
C VAL A 133 -13.01 -16.14 -7.72
N MET A 134 -12.45 -15.96 -6.52
CA MET A 134 -12.53 -14.70 -5.78
C MET A 134 -11.80 -13.54 -6.47
N ARG A 135 -10.82 -13.84 -7.33
CA ARG A 135 -10.16 -12.86 -8.21
C ARG A 135 -10.99 -12.50 -9.45
N GLY A 136 -12.10 -13.19 -9.71
CA GLY A 136 -12.95 -12.99 -10.89
C GLY A 136 -12.67 -13.97 -12.04
N GLU A 137 -11.70 -14.86 -11.89
CA GLU A 137 -11.38 -15.90 -12.88
C GLU A 137 -12.26 -17.12 -12.62
N GLY A 138 -13.52 -17.06 -13.07
CA GLY A 138 -14.53 -18.08 -12.78
C GLY A 138 -14.59 -19.25 -13.77
N ARG A 139 -13.82 -19.23 -14.87
CA ARG A 139 -13.95 -20.25 -15.93
C ARG A 139 -12.80 -21.24 -15.87
N ARG A 140 -13.11 -22.50 -16.19
CA ARG A 140 -12.12 -23.59 -16.26
C ARG A 140 -10.97 -23.33 -17.22
N ARG A 141 -11.24 -22.59 -18.29
CA ARG A 141 -10.21 -22.18 -19.25
C ARG A 141 -9.17 -21.30 -18.56
N ASP A 142 -9.63 -20.33 -17.78
CA ASP A 142 -8.76 -19.41 -17.05
C ASP A 142 -7.87 -20.23 -16.08
N TRP A 143 -8.42 -21.22 -15.37
CA TRP A 143 -7.66 -22.09 -14.45
C TRP A 143 -6.61 -22.97 -15.15
N ALA A 144 -6.91 -23.45 -16.35
CA ALA A 144 -5.94 -24.19 -17.16
C ALA A 144 -4.80 -23.30 -17.67
N GLU A 145 -5.09 -22.01 -17.95
CA GLU A 145 -4.07 -21.00 -18.26
C GLU A 145 -3.15 -20.70 -17.06
N PHE A 146 -3.60 -21.01 -15.83
CA PHE A 146 -2.79 -20.98 -14.60
C PHE A 146 -2.09 -22.31 -14.25
N GLY A 147 -2.09 -23.29 -15.16
CA GLY A 147 -1.31 -24.52 -15.02
C GLY A 147 -2.01 -25.66 -14.29
N MET A 148 -3.31 -25.56 -13.99
CA MET A 148 -4.06 -26.68 -13.42
C MET A 148 -4.38 -27.74 -14.48
N THR A 149 -4.17 -29.01 -14.15
CA THR A 149 -4.57 -30.12 -15.03
C THR A 149 -6.08 -30.35 -14.99
N PRO A 150 -6.67 -30.97 -16.04
CA PRO A 150 -8.08 -31.32 -16.04
C PRO A 150 -8.53 -32.16 -14.82
N GLU A 151 -7.65 -33.04 -14.34
CA GLU A 151 -7.88 -33.89 -13.16
C GLU A 151 -7.91 -33.07 -11.87
N GLN A 152 -6.96 -32.13 -11.72
CA GLN A 152 -6.91 -31.20 -10.59
C GLN A 152 -8.15 -30.30 -10.56
N ILE A 153 -8.53 -29.74 -11.72
CA ILE A 153 -9.76 -28.93 -11.86
C ILE A 153 -10.99 -29.76 -11.46
N LYS A 154 -11.08 -31.00 -11.93
CA LYS A 154 -12.21 -31.88 -11.61
C LYS A 154 -12.28 -32.20 -10.12
N SER A 155 -11.13 -32.47 -9.49
CA SER A 155 -11.03 -32.78 -8.06
C SER A 155 -11.42 -31.56 -7.20
N GLY A 156 -10.78 -30.41 -7.43
CA GLY A 156 -11.02 -29.19 -6.66
C GLY A 156 -12.45 -28.68 -6.78
N VAL A 157 -13.05 -28.71 -7.99
CA VAL A 157 -14.46 -28.33 -8.17
C VAL A 157 -15.41 -29.28 -7.43
N LYS A 158 -15.12 -30.59 -7.41
CA LYS A 158 -15.96 -31.56 -6.72
C LYS A 158 -15.97 -31.30 -5.21
N GLU A 159 -14.81 -31.01 -4.64
CA GLU A 159 -14.65 -30.72 -3.22
C GLU A 159 -15.28 -29.38 -2.83
N LEU A 160 -15.04 -28.30 -3.59
CA LEU A 160 -15.68 -27.01 -3.35
C LEU A 160 -17.21 -27.10 -3.41
N LYS A 161 -17.76 -27.88 -4.35
CA LYS A 161 -19.21 -28.14 -4.41
C LYS A 161 -19.71 -28.92 -3.20
N GLY A 162 -18.87 -29.72 -2.54
CA GLY A 162 -19.20 -30.40 -1.29
C GLY A 162 -19.22 -29.44 -0.12
N LEU A 163 -18.24 -28.54 -0.02
CA LEU A 163 -18.10 -27.55 1.04
C LEU A 163 -19.16 -26.45 0.99
N LEU A 164 -19.57 -26.03 -0.21
CA LEU A 164 -20.55 -24.95 -0.42
C LEU A 164 -22.01 -25.43 -0.49
N ARG A 165 -22.27 -26.73 -0.39
CA ARG A 165 -23.66 -27.22 -0.33
C ARG A 165 -24.22 -26.94 1.06
N PRO A 166 -25.37 -26.27 1.18
CA PRO A 166 -26.02 -26.10 2.47
C PRO A 166 -26.38 -27.49 3.03
N SER A 167 -26.08 -27.69 4.31
CA SER A 167 -26.60 -28.81 5.10
C SER A 167 -28.10 -28.68 5.27
#